data_AF-A0A0Q5LJ39-F1
#
_entry.id   AF-A0A0Q5LJ39-F1
#
_cell.length_a   1.000
_cell.length_b   1.000
_cell.length_c   1.000
_cell.angle_alpha   90.00
_cell.angle_beta   90.00
_cell.angle_gamma   90.00
#
_symmetry.space_group_name_H-M   'P 1'
#
loop_
_entity.id
_entity.type
_entity.pdbx_description
1 polymer ?
#
loop_
_entity_poly.entity_id
_entity_poly.type
_entity_poly.pdbx_seq_one_letter_code
_entity_poly.pdbx_strand_id
1 'polypeptide(L)'
;MLSATPVQLVTMLYDRLMLDLGRAEAAQLVADWGTAAEQLLHAQAIVAELSSSLKVDVWDGGEGLLALYGYTSTALVNANVHHDVELTREVVGLLDPLRQAWHDAAASLQAGGAAGVPLPAPASPGAAVPGAGLPQPAGVAAFGSATSGYGATIASSSSLGGALGVA
;
A
#
# COMPACT_ATOMS: atom_id res chain seq x y z
N MET A 1 -0.36 29.75 11.65
CA MET A 1 -1.15 28.91 10.73
C MET A 1 -0.32 27.67 10.45
N LEU A 2 -0.82 26.49 10.81
CA LEU A 2 -0.17 25.23 10.44
C LEU A 2 -0.47 25.00 8.95
N SER A 3 0.44 25.40 8.07
CA SER A 3 0.29 25.11 6.64
C SER A 3 0.70 23.66 6.38
N ALA A 4 -0.27 22.81 6.06
CA ALA A 4 -0.01 21.47 5.56
C ALA A 4 0.55 21.53 4.13
N THR A 5 1.45 20.60 3.80
CA THR A 5 1.96 20.47 2.43
C THR A 5 0.88 19.86 1.51
N PRO A 6 0.95 20.05 0.19
CA PRO A 6 -0.04 19.49 -0.73
C PRO A 6 -0.22 17.97 -0.60
N VAL A 7 0.87 17.23 -0.35
CA VAL A 7 0.80 15.77 -0.14
C VAL A 7 0.12 15.41 1.19
N GLN A 8 0.32 16.22 2.24
CA GLN A 8 -0.38 16.05 3.52
C GLN A 8 -1.88 16.33 3.40
N LEU A 9 -2.29 17.26 2.52
CA LEU A 9 -3.71 17.48 2.25
C LEU A 9 -4.36 16.26 1.58
N VAL A 10 -3.68 15.64 0.62
CA VAL A 10 -4.19 14.43 -0.05
C VAL A 10 -4.34 13.28 0.95
N THR A 11 -3.35 13.02 1.80
CA THR A 11 -3.45 11.95 2.80
C THR A 11 -4.57 12.22 3.81
N MET A 12 -4.73 13.47 4.26
CA MET A 12 -5.85 13.86 5.14
C MET A 12 -7.22 13.70 4.49
N LEU A 13 -7.35 13.98 3.19
CA LEU A 13 -8.60 13.76 2.45
C LEU A 13 -8.94 12.28 2.36
N TYR A 14 -7.95 11.42 2.06
CA TYR A 14 -8.14 9.97 2.05
C TYR A 14 -8.49 9.41 3.43
N ASP A 15 -7.84 9.89 4.49
CA ASP A 15 -8.17 9.49 5.87
C ASP A 15 -9.60 9.90 6.24
N ARG A 16 -10.01 11.12 5.86
CA ARG A 16 -11.38 11.58 6.09
C ARG A 16 -12.39 10.76 5.28
N LEU A 17 -12.08 10.45 4.02
CA LEU A 17 -12.91 9.61 3.16
C LEU A 17 -13.12 8.22 3.78
N MET A 18 -12.07 7.56 4.25
CA MET A 18 -12.21 6.25 4.91
C MET A 18 -13.04 6.33 6.20
N LEU A 19 -12.87 7.39 6.98
CA LEU A 19 -13.66 7.62 8.19
C LEU A 19 -15.16 7.75 7.86
N ASP A 20 -15.51 8.54 6.84
CA ASP A 20 -16.91 8.74 6.44
C ASP A 20 -17.50 7.44 5.88
N LEU A 21 -16.77 6.67 5.08
CA LEU A 21 -17.23 5.38 4.57
C LEU A 21 -17.46 4.36 5.69
N GLY A 22 -16.57 4.27 6.68
CA GLY A 22 -16.77 3.38 7.82
C GLY A 22 -17.97 3.78 8.69
N ARG A 23 -18.23 5.09 8.82
CA ARG A 23 -19.43 5.58 9.51
C ARG A 23 -20.71 5.34 8.71
N ALA A 24 -20.66 5.53 7.39
CA ALA A 24 -21.75 5.20 6.49
C ALA A 24 -22.12 3.72 6.59
N GLU A 25 -21.13 2.82 6.51
CA GLU A 25 -21.34 1.38 6.68
C GLU A 25 -22.00 1.06 8.02
N ALA A 26 -21.46 1.58 9.13
CA ALA A 26 -22.02 1.35 10.46
C ALA A 26 -23.47 1.81 10.57
N ALA A 27 -23.81 2.95 9.97
CA ALA A 27 -25.18 3.48 9.93
C ALA A 27 -26.10 2.63 9.03
N GLN A 28 -25.62 2.18 7.86
CA GLN A 28 -26.36 1.28 6.97
C GLN A 28 -26.71 -0.04 7.67
N LEU A 29 -25.80 -0.61 8.46
CA LEU A 29 -26.02 -1.88 9.17
C LEU A 29 -27.13 -1.81 10.23
N VAL A 30 -27.38 -0.63 10.80
CA VAL A 30 -28.47 -0.40 11.78
C VAL A 30 -29.68 0.31 11.17
N ALA A 31 -29.72 0.45 9.84
CA ALA A 31 -30.76 1.14 9.08
C ALA A 31 -30.98 2.62 9.47
N ASP A 32 -29.92 3.31 9.95
CA ASP A 32 -29.92 4.77 10.13
C ASP A 32 -29.58 5.46 8.80
N TRP A 33 -30.58 5.54 7.93
CA TRP A 33 -30.40 6.07 6.57
C TRP A 33 -30.07 7.57 6.52
N GLY A 34 -30.48 8.34 7.53
CA GLY A 34 -30.16 9.76 7.60
C GLY A 34 -28.67 9.99 7.80
N THR A 35 -28.10 9.31 8.80
CA THR A 35 -26.66 9.34 9.05
C THR A 35 -25.88 8.74 7.89
N ALA A 36 -26.33 7.60 7.35
CA ALA A 36 -25.67 6.98 6.19
C ALA A 36 -25.59 7.94 5.00
N ALA A 37 -26.70 8.60 4.66
CA ALA A 37 -26.74 9.55 3.55
C ALA A 37 -25.81 10.76 3.78
N GLU A 38 -25.77 11.31 5.00
CA GLU A 38 -24.87 12.42 5.34
C GLU A 38 -23.40 12.03 5.10
N GLN A 39 -22.98 10.86 5.60
CA GLN A 39 -21.61 10.39 5.45
C GLN A 39 -21.27 10.05 3.99
N LEU A 40 -22.18 9.39 3.26
CA LEU A 40 -21.97 9.05 1.85
C LEU A 40 -21.91 10.29 0.95
N LEU A 41 -22.72 11.32 1.22
CA LEU A 41 -22.67 12.59 0.48
C LEU A 41 -21.36 13.34 0.75
N HIS A 42 -20.88 13.33 1.99
CA HIS A 42 -19.60 13.94 2.32
C HIS A 42 -18.42 13.18 1.66
N ALA A 43 -18.46 11.84 1.67
CA ALA A 43 -17.50 11.01 0.94
C ALA A 43 -17.47 11.32 -0.56
N GLN A 44 -18.64 11.48 -1.19
CA GLN A 44 -18.75 11.89 -2.61
C GLN A 44 -18.12 13.25 -2.88
N ALA A 45 -18.31 14.24 -1.99
CA ALA A 45 -17.69 15.56 -2.12
C ALA A 45 -16.16 15.49 -2.07
N ILE A 46 -15.59 14.64 -1.20
CA ILE A 46 -14.13 14.42 -1.15
C ILE A 46 -13.62 13.80 -2.45
N VAL A 47 -14.31 12.78 -2.96
CA VAL A 47 -13.92 12.12 -4.23
C VAL A 47 -13.97 13.12 -5.39
N ALA A 48 -14.96 14.02 -5.42
CA ALA A 48 -15.05 15.08 -6.42
C ALA A 48 -13.85 16.05 -6.33
N GLU A 49 -13.41 16.42 -5.13
CA GLU A 49 -12.23 17.27 -4.92
C GLU A 49 -10.92 16.56 -5.29
N LEU A 50 -10.79 15.28 -4.96
CA LEU A 50 -9.65 14.46 -5.41
C LEU A 50 -9.60 14.34 -6.93
N SER A 51 -10.76 14.23 -7.57
CA SER A 51 -10.87 14.15 -9.04
C SER A 51 -10.54 15.48 -9.71
N SER A 52 -11.02 16.60 -9.17
CA SER A 52 -10.79 17.93 -9.74
C SER A 52 -9.33 18.38 -9.62
N SER A 53 -8.64 17.92 -8.58
CA SER A 53 -7.22 18.22 -8.33
C SER A 53 -6.25 17.29 -9.06
N LEU A 54 -6.74 16.18 -9.64
CA LEU A 54 -5.91 15.20 -10.33
C LEU A 54 -5.38 15.76 -11.66
N LYS A 55 -4.05 15.70 -11.82
CA LYS A 55 -3.39 15.94 -13.11
C LYS A 55 -3.24 14.61 -13.85
N VAL A 56 -4.09 14.39 -14.83
CA VAL A 56 -4.18 13.12 -15.57
C VAL A 56 -2.98 12.94 -16.51
N ASP A 57 -2.61 13.98 -17.26
CA ASP A 57 -1.64 13.88 -18.35
C ASP A 57 -0.16 13.93 -17.92
N VAL A 58 0.12 14.01 -16.62
CA VAL A 58 1.50 14.17 -16.12
C VAL A 58 2.19 12.84 -15.77
N TRP A 59 1.48 11.72 -15.85
CA TRP A 59 1.98 10.37 -15.53
C TRP A 59 1.04 9.26 -16.04
N ASP A 60 1.60 8.09 -16.34
CA ASP A 60 0.89 6.99 -17.01
C ASP A 60 -0.31 6.41 -16.22
N GLY A 61 -0.37 6.60 -14.90
CA GLY A 61 -1.48 6.10 -14.07
C GLY A 61 -2.63 7.09 -13.89
N GLY A 62 -2.55 8.29 -14.45
CA GLY A 62 -3.56 9.34 -14.28
C GLY A 62 -4.95 8.92 -14.78
N GLU A 63 -5.04 8.32 -15.95
CA GLU A 63 -6.33 7.87 -16.52
C GLU A 63 -6.97 6.76 -15.67
N GLY A 64 -6.17 5.81 -15.19
CA GLY A 64 -6.65 4.74 -14.33
C GLY A 64 -7.21 5.26 -13.00
N LEU A 65 -6.54 6.24 -12.40
CA LEU A 65 -7.01 6.85 -11.16
C LEU A 65 -8.28 7.68 -11.37
N LEU A 66 -8.38 8.42 -12.47
CA LEU A 66 -9.61 9.14 -12.83
C LEU A 66 -10.78 8.18 -13.04
N ALA A 67 -10.56 7.06 -13.74
CA ALA A 67 -11.58 6.04 -13.95
C ALA A 67 -12.06 5.43 -12.62
N LEU A 68 -11.13 5.16 -11.69
CA LEU A 68 -11.48 4.65 -10.37
C LEU A 68 -12.31 5.66 -9.56
N TYR A 69 -11.98 6.95 -9.60
CA TYR A 69 -12.79 7.96 -8.95
C TYR A 69 -14.18 8.08 -9.59
N GLY A 70 -14.29 7.99 -10.92
CA GLY A 70 -15.58 7.96 -11.61
C GLY A 70 -16.45 6.76 -11.22
N TYR A 71 -15.83 5.58 -11.10
CA TYR A 71 -16.50 4.39 -10.57
C TYR A 71 -16.96 4.62 -9.13
N THR A 72 -16.06 5.08 -8.26
CA THR A 72 -16.32 5.35 -6.84
C THR A 72 -17.50 6.30 -6.66
N SER A 73 -17.53 7.42 -7.39
CA SER A 73 -18.66 8.37 -7.31
C SER A 73 -19.98 7.71 -7.67
N THR A 74 -20.00 6.90 -8.74
CA THR A 74 -21.22 6.18 -9.17
C THR A 74 -21.65 5.14 -8.13
N ALA A 75 -20.69 4.36 -7.61
CA ALA A 75 -20.95 3.34 -6.59
C ALA A 75 -21.50 3.95 -5.30
N LEU A 76 -20.97 5.08 -4.83
CA LEU A 76 -21.46 5.74 -3.61
C LEU A 76 -22.85 6.36 -3.78
N VAL A 77 -23.18 6.88 -4.97
CA VAL A 77 -24.55 7.30 -5.28
C VAL A 77 -25.49 6.10 -5.22
N ASN A 78 -25.12 4.97 -5.84
CA ASN A 78 -25.94 3.76 -5.84
C ASN A 78 -26.08 3.17 -4.43
N ALA A 79 -25.00 3.13 -3.64
CA ALA A 79 -25.01 2.70 -2.25
C ALA A 79 -26.02 3.50 -1.42
N ASN A 80 -26.07 4.83 -1.63
CA ASN A 80 -27.00 5.71 -0.93
C ASN A 80 -28.45 5.51 -1.41
N VAL A 81 -28.68 5.52 -2.73
CA VAL A 81 -30.04 5.41 -3.31
C VAL A 81 -30.69 4.05 -3.04
N HIS A 82 -29.90 2.98 -3.10
CA HIS A 82 -30.38 1.62 -2.95
C HIS A 82 -30.17 1.04 -1.55
N HIS A 83 -29.63 1.83 -0.62
CA HIS A 83 -29.26 1.37 0.72
C HIS A 83 -28.34 0.14 0.70
N ASP A 84 -27.44 0.09 -0.27
CA ASP A 84 -26.56 -1.05 -0.51
C ASP A 84 -25.24 -0.87 0.24
N VAL A 85 -25.08 -1.64 1.32
CA VAL A 85 -23.87 -1.63 2.15
C VAL A 85 -22.69 -2.34 1.48
N GLU A 86 -22.95 -3.29 0.58
CA GLU A 86 -21.89 -4.02 -0.11
C GLU A 86 -21.17 -3.10 -1.09
N LEU A 87 -21.88 -2.19 -1.76
CA LEU A 87 -21.25 -1.13 -2.57
C LEU A 87 -20.36 -0.21 -1.72
N THR A 88 -20.77 0.15 -0.50
CA THR A 88 -19.91 0.94 0.41
C THR A 88 -18.63 0.16 0.75
N ARG A 89 -18.74 -1.13 1.07
CA ARG A 89 -17.60 -2.00 1.37
C ARG A 89 -16.65 -2.18 0.19
N GLU A 90 -17.21 -2.33 -1.00
CA GLU A 90 -16.43 -2.44 -2.22
C GLU A 90 -15.59 -1.18 -2.45
N VAL A 91 -16.19 0.00 -2.30
CA VAL A 91 -15.48 1.28 -2.39
C VAL A 91 -14.35 1.37 -1.35
N VAL A 92 -14.60 0.94 -0.10
CA VAL A 92 -13.54 0.87 0.92
C VAL A 92 -12.39 -0.03 0.46
N GLY A 93 -12.70 -1.23 -0.04
CA GLY A 93 -11.69 -2.17 -0.54
C GLY A 93 -10.87 -1.64 -1.72
N LEU A 94 -11.46 -0.81 -2.58
CA LEU A 94 -10.77 -0.19 -3.71
C LEU A 94 -9.87 0.97 -3.29
N LEU A 95 -10.31 1.77 -2.31
CA LEU A 95 -9.63 3.01 -1.93
C LEU A 95 -8.60 2.83 -0.82
N ASP A 96 -8.71 1.82 0.04
CA ASP A 96 -7.76 1.60 1.13
C ASP A 96 -6.32 1.35 0.66
N PRO A 97 -6.07 0.52 -0.38
CA PRO A 97 -4.72 0.38 -0.94
C PRO A 97 -4.13 1.69 -1.48
N LEU A 98 -4.97 2.54 -2.09
CA LEU A 98 -4.55 3.84 -2.59
C LEU A 98 -4.22 4.81 -1.46
N ARG A 99 -5.05 4.84 -0.41
CA ARG A 99 -4.76 5.60 0.80
C ARG A 99 -3.39 5.21 1.37
N GLN A 100 -3.11 3.92 1.49
CA GLN A 100 -1.82 3.45 1.99
C GLN A 100 -0.68 3.90 1.08
N ALA A 101 -0.82 3.77 -0.24
CA ALA A 101 0.19 4.21 -1.20
C ALA A 101 0.50 5.71 -1.10
N TRP A 102 -0.51 6.56 -0.87
CA TRP A 102 -0.31 8.00 -0.67
C TRP A 102 0.41 8.32 0.64
N HIS A 103 0.11 7.59 1.72
CA HIS A 103 0.83 7.71 2.98
C HIS A 103 2.30 7.30 2.85
N ASP A 104 2.59 6.20 2.15
CA ASP A 104 3.96 5.73 1.91
C ASP A 104 4.76 6.74 1.06
N ALA A 105 4.12 7.32 0.03
CA ALA A 105 4.72 8.38 -0.77
C ALA A 105 5.00 9.65 0.06
N ALA A 106 4.05 10.07 0.91
CA ALA A 106 4.20 11.21 1.80
C ALA A 106 5.35 11.01 2.80
N ALA A 107 5.47 9.81 3.39
CA ALA A 107 6.56 9.47 4.29
C ALA A 107 7.92 9.49 3.58
N SER A 108 7.99 8.99 2.34
CA SER A 108 9.21 8.98 1.52
C SER A 108 9.70 10.39 1.20
N LEU A 109 8.79 11.31 0.87
CA LEU A 109 9.10 12.73 0.63
C LEU A 109 9.65 13.43 1.88
N GLN A 110 9.14 13.08 3.07
CA GLN A 110 9.62 13.64 4.34
C GLN A 110 11.00 13.07 4.73
N ALA A 111 11.22 11.77 4.51
CA ALA A 111 12.50 11.11 4.77
C ALA A 111 13.63 11.63 3.86
N GLY A 112 13.31 11.96 2.60
CA GLY A 112 14.25 12.59 1.66
C GLY A 112 14.72 13.99 2.06
N GLY A 113 14.01 14.67 2.98
CA GLY A 113 14.42 15.96 3.54
C GLY A 113 15.44 15.88 4.68
N ALA A 114 15.70 14.69 5.24
CA ALA A 114 16.61 14.48 6.36
C ALA A 114 18.00 13.97 5.95
N ALA A 115 18.21 13.57 4.68
CA ALA A 115 19.49 13.08 4.16
C ALA A 115 20.36 14.21 3.60
N GLY A 116 20.70 15.17 4.47
CA GLY A 116 21.44 16.38 4.11
C GLY A 116 22.63 16.70 5.00
N VAL A 117 23.36 15.70 5.51
CA VAL A 117 24.78 15.85 5.93
C VAL A 117 25.57 14.55 5.73
N PRO A 118 26.21 14.34 4.57
CA PRO A 118 27.39 13.49 4.55
C PRO A 118 28.55 14.31 5.11
N LEU A 119 29.03 13.99 6.32
CA LEU A 119 30.39 14.36 6.69
C LEU A 119 31.33 13.24 6.22
N PRO A 120 32.07 13.43 5.12
CA PRO A 120 33.14 12.51 4.77
C PRO A 120 34.27 12.62 5.81
N ALA A 121 34.62 11.49 6.41
CA ALA A 121 35.92 11.34 7.07
C ALA A 121 37.02 11.27 5.99
N PRO A 122 38.12 12.01 6.18
CA PRO A 122 39.42 11.50 5.76
C PRO A 122 40.30 11.28 7.00
N ALA A 123 40.48 10.02 7.39
CA ALA A 123 41.59 9.63 8.25
C ALA A 123 42.88 9.74 7.41
N SER A 124 43.74 10.70 7.76
CA SER A 124 45.04 10.89 7.13
C SER A 124 45.96 9.67 7.30
N PRO A 125 46.85 9.40 6.33
CA PRO A 125 47.84 8.33 6.41
C PRO A 125 49.10 8.82 7.14
N GLY A 126 49.63 8.04 8.07
CA GLY A 126 50.98 8.28 8.59
C GLY A 126 51.27 7.69 9.96
N ALA A 127 51.86 6.49 9.99
CA ALA A 127 52.99 6.16 10.86
C ALA A 127 53.51 4.76 10.49
N ALA A 128 54.61 4.74 9.74
CA ALA A 128 55.45 3.56 9.62
C ALA A 128 56.16 3.29 10.96
N VAL A 129 56.24 2.03 11.36
CA VAL A 129 57.27 1.52 12.27
C VAL A 129 57.81 0.20 11.69
N PRO A 130 59.14 0.03 11.56
CA PRO A 130 59.75 -1.18 11.00
C PRO A 130 60.11 -2.19 12.10
N GLY A 131 60.19 -3.48 11.75
CA GLY A 131 61.09 -4.41 12.44
C GLY A 131 60.58 -5.81 12.78
N ALA A 132 61.00 -6.77 11.94
CA ALA A 132 61.56 -8.10 12.27
C ALA A 132 60.70 -9.17 12.99
N GLY A 133 60.49 -10.30 12.28
CA GLY A 133 60.24 -11.61 12.89
C GLY A 133 59.52 -12.63 12.01
N LEU A 134 60.24 -13.39 11.19
CA LEU A 134 59.85 -14.73 10.69
C LEU A 134 60.45 -15.81 11.64
N PRO A 135 60.08 -17.12 11.62
CA PRO A 135 59.04 -17.86 10.87
C PRO A 135 58.25 -18.99 11.65
N GLN A 136 57.08 -19.43 11.10
CA GLN A 136 56.45 -20.80 11.00
C GLN A 136 56.31 -21.78 12.21
N PRO A 137 55.61 -22.96 12.11
CA PRO A 137 54.50 -23.44 11.24
C PRO A 137 53.39 -24.29 11.97
N ALA A 138 52.37 -24.70 11.18
CA ALA A 138 51.61 -25.97 11.21
C ALA A 138 50.45 -26.22 12.22
N GLY A 139 49.32 -26.72 11.67
CA GLY A 139 48.23 -27.38 12.41
C GLY A 139 46.87 -27.32 11.66
N VAL A 140 46.64 -28.14 10.63
CA VAL A 140 45.83 -29.39 10.58
C VAL A 140 44.29 -29.26 10.60
N ALA A 141 43.69 -30.01 9.65
CA ALA A 141 42.30 -30.51 9.53
C ALA A 141 41.19 -29.47 9.27
N ALA A 142 40.50 -29.43 8.12
CA ALA A 142 39.72 -30.44 7.39
C ALA A 142 38.40 -30.88 8.07
N PHE A 143 37.41 -31.16 7.21
CA PHE A 143 36.04 -31.67 7.47
C PHE A 143 35.00 -30.57 7.76
N GLY A 144 33.82 -30.50 7.12
CA GLY A 144 33.15 -31.38 6.18
C GLY A 144 31.65 -31.01 6.16
N SER A 145 31.10 -31.01 4.94
CA SER A 145 29.72 -31.03 4.45
C SER A 145 28.49 -31.15 5.39
N ALA A 146 27.40 -30.46 5.00
CA ALA A 146 26.02 -30.98 4.74
C ALA A 146 25.01 -29.80 4.87
N THR A 147 24.34 -29.30 3.83
CA THR A 147 23.13 -29.83 3.13
C THR A 147 21.99 -30.28 4.04
N SER A 148 20.94 -29.46 4.14
CA SER A 148 19.53 -29.85 4.31
C SER A 148 18.67 -28.57 4.15
N GLY A 149 17.62 -28.45 3.34
CA GLY A 149 16.76 -29.46 2.75
C GLY A 149 15.37 -29.43 3.42
N TYR A 150 14.54 -28.43 3.12
CA TYR A 150 13.09 -28.42 3.36
C TYR A 150 12.47 -27.63 2.20
N GLY A 151 11.57 -28.13 1.34
CA GLY A 151 10.72 -29.32 1.44
C GLY A 151 9.30 -28.88 1.09
N ALA A 152 9.02 -28.71 -0.21
CA ALA A 152 7.70 -28.43 -0.75
C ALA A 152 6.87 -29.72 -0.79
N THR A 153 5.62 -29.67 -0.31
CA THR A 153 4.64 -30.74 -0.53
C THR A 153 3.42 -30.18 -1.28
N ILE A 154 3.30 -30.63 -2.52
CA ILE A 154 2.11 -30.61 -3.35
C ILE A 154 1.16 -31.72 -2.88
N ALA A 155 -0.13 -31.42 -2.77
CA ALA A 155 -1.17 -32.44 -2.66
C ALA A 155 -2.25 -32.14 -3.70
N SER A 156 -2.34 -33.04 -4.69
CA SER A 156 -3.41 -33.13 -5.67
C SER A 156 -4.41 -34.20 -5.22
N SER A 157 -5.71 -33.96 -5.37
CA SER A 157 -6.71 -35.04 -5.37
C SER A 157 -7.71 -34.85 -6.52
N SER A 158 -7.39 -35.57 -7.59
CA SER A 158 -8.23 -36.40 -8.45
C SER A 158 -9.69 -36.00 -8.75
N SER A 159 -9.85 -35.60 -10.02
CA SER A 159 -11.06 -35.68 -10.84
C SER A 159 -11.55 -37.14 -11.00
N LEU A 160 -12.86 -37.34 -10.90
CA LEU A 160 -13.53 -38.63 -11.05
C LEU A 160 -14.32 -38.66 -12.37
N GLY A 161 -13.72 -39.36 -13.34
CA GLY A 161 -14.27 -40.17 -14.44
C GLY A 161 -15.65 -39.88 -15.04
N GLY A 162 -15.65 -39.56 -16.33
CA GLY A 162 -16.80 -39.71 -17.22
C GLY A 162 -16.80 -41.03 -18.02
N ALA A 163 -17.96 -41.26 -18.65
CA ALA A 163 -18.25 -42.13 -19.79
C ALA A 163 -18.40 -43.65 -19.57
N LEU A 164 -19.65 -44.09 -19.58
CA LEU A 164 -20.07 -45.33 -20.24
C LEU A 164 -21.08 -44.96 -21.32
N GLY A 165 -20.80 -45.32 -22.56
CA GLY A 165 -21.78 -45.39 -23.64
C GLY A 165 -21.69 -46.78 -24.27
N VAL A 166 -22.82 -47.42 -24.53
CA VAL A 166 -22.98 -48.40 -25.63
C VAL A 166 -24.47 -48.55 -25.96
N ALA A 167 -24.75 -48.52 -27.27
CA ALA A 167 -25.89 -49.10 -28.02
C ALA A 167 -27.33 -48.68 -27.68
#